data_AF-A0A370I856-F1
#
_entry.id   AF-A0A370I856-F1
#
_cell.length_a   1.000
_cell.length_b   1.000
_cell.length_c   1.000
_cell.angle_alpha   90.00
_cell.angle_beta   90.00
_cell.angle_gamma   90.00
#
_symmetry.space_group_name_H-M   'P 1'
#
loop_
_entity.id
_entity.type
_entity.pdbx_description
1 polymer ?
#
loop_
_entity_poly.entity_id
_entity_poly.type
_entity_poly.pdbx_seq_one_letter_code
_entity_poly.pdbx_strand_id
1 'polypeptide(L)'
;MRVRRSLVRAMAWIAVGGLGFSATALARPGDAHATEALPGVLTGWDSYRHLERLPYLGLGAQTLQSSSFDRSGGNNDGAGGCVGAGGAGCVVAEDHGAGEVDSIWFTIDRGDVTALGELRIELDGRTVVSAPLQAVVDGALGAPFAYPLVANADQSPGGVYIKVPMPYHDRMRVSVQNPVQYYHVTYRHFATGIGLDTFDPSDRAEDVLAMLRSAGGHDPKPPAPGARAQRQTVTVPANGSTTIAGATGPGAVSALRLRLPNAGSFTALRLRIAFDGRDLVDSPVSEFFGLGLGPGGVVPVRALMFAADPRPGGWVSAWWPMPFAAALSVSLVNTGGDPIDGIDTEVVVDPDPQWATALLLKSAGYFTTRSHAGPTEPGRDWIFADDFGRGKFVGVSQTMRGGSPWFLEGDEHVYVDGSPVPQINGTGTEDFYEGGWYFDSGRSYSLPLTGASTPACAGYCVNAYRLMLADSVEHLAHLRFGIEHGGVNEEPAVYGSTAFRYAAM
;
A
#
# COMPACT_ATOMS: atom_id res chain seq x y z
N MET A 1 -12.58 -84.47 -67.42
CA MET A 1 -13.65 -84.31 -68.43
C MET A 1 -14.53 -83.13 -68.00
N ARG A 2 -14.56 -82.04 -68.80
CA ARG A 2 -15.54 -80.90 -68.83
C ARG A 2 -16.00 -80.28 -67.49
N VAL A 3 -15.56 -79.09 -67.08
CA VAL A 3 -15.99 -77.71 -67.50
C VAL A 3 -17.49 -77.42 -67.36
N ARG A 4 -17.85 -76.45 -66.49
CA ARG A 4 -18.86 -75.36 -66.66
C ARG A 4 -18.76 -74.40 -65.44
N ARG A 5 -18.17 -73.21 -65.60
CA ARG A 5 -18.76 -71.90 -65.95
C ARG A 5 -19.73 -71.31 -64.91
N SER A 6 -19.28 -70.26 -64.21
CA SER A 6 -20.09 -69.14 -63.73
C SER A 6 -19.19 -67.90 -63.58
N LEU A 7 -19.61 -66.79 -64.23
CA LEU A 7 -18.85 -65.53 -64.33
C LEU A 7 -18.96 -64.70 -63.05
N VAL A 8 -17.83 -64.15 -62.60
CA VAL A 8 -17.75 -63.08 -61.59
C VAL A 8 -17.66 -61.73 -62.33
N ARG A 9 -18.52 -60.78 -61.96
CA ARG A 9 -18.37 -59.35 -62.31
C ARG A 9 -17.81 -58.62 -61.09
N ALA A 10 -16.62 -58.04 -61.24
CA ALA A 10 -16.06 -57.06 -60.33
C ALA A 10 -16.64 -55.67 -60.67
N MET A 11 -17.05 -54.92 -59.65
CA MET A 11 -17.51 -53.54 -59.77
C MET A 11 -16.47 -52.65 -59.09
N ALA A 12 -15.85 -51.77 -59.87
CA ALA A 12 -14.86 -50.80 -59.44
C ALA A 12 -15.54 -49.60 -58.76
N TRP A 13 -14.95 -49.09 -57.69
CA TRP A 13 -15.28 -47.79 -57.12
C TRP A 13 -14.02 -46.94 -57.07
N ILE A 14 -14.01 -45.84 -57.82
CA ILE A 14 -13.04 -44.74 -57.75
C ILE A 14 -13.72 -43.57 -57.06
N ALA A 15 -12.95 -42.92 -56.19
CA ALA A 15 -13.28 -41.85 -55.25
C ALA A 15 -13.79 -40.55 -55.89
N VAL A 16 -14.41 -39.68 -55.08
CA VAL A 16 -13.88 -38.37 -54.65
C VAL A 16 -14.87 -37.65 -53.72
N GLY A 17 -14.36 -37.17 -52.57
CA GLY A 17 -14.69 -35.87 -51.99
C GLY A 17 -15.89 -35.76 -51.04
N GLY A 18 -15.68 -35.97 -49.74
CA GLY A 18 -16.61 -35.57 -48.68
C GLY A 18 -15.85 -34.98 -47.49
N LEU A 19 -16.03 -33.68 -47.26
CA LEU A 19 -15.52 -32.92 -46.11
C LEU A 19 -15.99 -33.57 -44.80
N GLY A 20 -15.05 -33.96 -43.94
CA GLY A 20 -15.34 -34.43 -42.60
C GLY A 20 -15.66 -33.26 -41.67
N PHE A 21 -16.93 -33.15 -41.27
CA PHE A 21 -17.33 -32.35 -40.11
C PHE A 21 -16.87 -33.09 -38.84
N SER A 22 -15.85 -32.56 -38.16
CA SER A 22 -15.59 -32.93 -36.77
C SER A 22 -16.64 -32.27 -35.88
N ALA A 23 -17.40 -33.09 -35.17
CA ALA A 23 -18.37 -32.63 -34.19
C ALA A 23 -17.67 -31.81 -33.09
N THR A 24 -17.97 -30.51 -33.03
CA THR A 24 -17.61 -29.66 -31.91
C THR A 24 -18.46 -30.06 -30.71
N ALA A 25 -17.79 -30.47 -29.63
CA ALA A 25 -18.42 -30.61 -28.33
C ALA A 25 -18.93 -29.23 -27.90
N LEU A 26 -20.25 -29.10 -27.72
CA LEU A 26 -20.86 -27.93 -27.10
C LEU A 26 -20.41 -27.86 -25.65
N ALA A 27 -19.59 -26.85 -25.33
CA ALA A 27 -19.24 -26.48 -23.97
C ALA A 27 -20.52 -26.13 -23.19
N ARG A 28 -20.57 -26.56 -21.92
CA ARG A 28 -21.65 -26.22 -21.00
C ARG A 28 -21.66 -24.71 -20.74
N PRO A 29 -22.83 -24.07 -20.58
CA PRO A 29 -22.89 -22.68 -20.13
C PRO A 29 -22.47 -22.65 -18.67
N GLY A 30 -21.28 -22.11 -18.40
CA GLY A 30 -20.66 -22.08 -17.08
C GLY A 30 -19.30 -21.39 -17.06
N ASP A 31 -18.57 -21.40 -18.17
CA ASP A 31 -17.34 -20.63 -18.31
C ASP A 31 -17.64 -19.27 -18.93
N ALA A 32 -18.27 -18.39 -18.14
CA ALA A 32 -18.29 -16.97 -18.48
C ALA A 32 -16.85 -16.45 -18.35
N HIS A 33 -16.29 -16.03 -19.47
CA HIS A 33 -15.04 -15.28 -19.55
C HIS A 33 -14.98 -14.24 -18.43
N ALA A 34 -13.93 -14.32 -17.61
CA ALA A 34 -13.50 -13.20 -16.79
C ALA A 34 -13.30 -12.02 -17.75
N THR A 35 -14.19 -11.04 -17.66
CA THR A 35 -14.05 -9.73 -18.30
C THR A 35 -12.70 -9.19 -17.86
N GLU A 36 -11.77 -9.03 -18.80
CA GLU A 36 -10.41 -8.54 -18.52
C GLU A 36 -10.49 -7.24 -17.71
N ALA A 37 -10.10 -7.33 -16.43
CA ALA A 37 -9.88 -6.17 -15.58
C ALA A 37 -8.95 -5.18 -16.30
N LEU A 38 -9.16 -3.88 -16.08
CA LEU A 38 -8.28 -2.84 -16.60
C LEU A 38 -6.81 -3.19 -16.36
N PRO A 39 -5.93 -3.20 -17.38
CA PRO A 39 -4.53 -3.53 -17.19
C PRO A 39 -3.89 -2.63 -16.12
N GLY A 40 -3.54 -3.23 -14.98
CA GLY A 40 -2.80 -2.57 -13.89
C GLY A 40 -3.62 -2.01 -12.73
N VAL A 41 -4.96 -1.94 -12.83
CA VAL A 41 -5.81 -1.56 -11.68
C VAL A 41 -6.23 -2.83 -10.95
N LEU A 42 -5.73 -3.01 -9.72
CA LEU A 42 -6.22 -4.06 -8.82
C LEU A 42 -7.42 -3.52 -8.04
N THR A 43 -8.44 -4.35 -7.87
CA THR A 43 -9.69 -3.98 -7.18
C THR A 43 -10.06 -5.06 -6.18
N GLY A 44 -10.79 -4.68 -5.13
CA GLY A 44 -11.21 -5.56 -4.07
C GLY A 44 -10.03 -6.29 -3.44
N TRP A 45 -10.21 -7.59 -3.24
CA TRP A 45 -9.20 -8.46 -2.63
C TRP A 45 -7.95 -8.65 -3.50
N ASP A 46 -8.01 -8.38 -4.80
CA ASP A 46 -6.85 -8.53 -5.69
C ASP A 46 -5.73 -7.55 -5.33
N SER A 47 -6.07 -6.40 -4.72
CA SER A 47 -5.11 -5.45 -4.15
C SER A 47 -4.17 -6.10 -3.11
N TYR A 48 -4.64 -7.16 -2.43
CA TYR A 48 -3.88 -7.93 -1.44
C TYR A 48 -3.41 -9.29 -1.96
N ARG A 49 -4.18 -9.94 -2.84
CA ARG A 49 -3.83 -11.26 -3.41
C ARG A 49 -2.74 -11.19 -4.47
N HIS A 50 -2.54 -10.01 -5.08
CA HIS A 50 -1.59 -9.80 -6.18
C HIS A 50 -0.54 -8.71 -5.89
N LEU A 51 0.08 -8.76 -4.70
CA LEU A 51 1.12 -7.80 -4.30
C LEU A 51 2.36 -7.82 -5.22
N GLU A 52 2.61 -8.91 -5.94
CA GLU A 52 3.64 -8.99 -6.99
C GLU A 52 3.35 -8.07 -8.19
N ARG A 53 2.08 -7.69 -8.37
CA ARG A 53 1.64 -6.77 -9.42
C ARG A 53 1.66 -5.30 -8.99
N LEU A 54 2.06 -4.99 -7.76
CA LEU A 54 2.16 -3.62 -7.26
C LEU A 54 2.95 -2.65 -8.18
N PRO A 55 4.01 -3.07 -8.90
CA PRO A 55 4.70 -2.18 -9.84
C PRO A 55 3.88 -1.75 -11.05
N TYR A 56 2.82 -2.47 -11.42
CA TYR A 56 1.96 -2.08 -12.53
C TYR A 56 1.22 -0.79 -12.20
N LEU A 57 1.16 0.10 -13.18
CA LEU A 57 0.53 1.39 -13.09
C LEU A 57 -0.83 1.29 -13.76
N GLY A 58 -1.90 1.50 -13.01
CA GLY A 58 -3.25 1.57 -13.52
C GLY A 58 -3.45 2.74 -14.47
N LEU A 59 -4.52 2.68 -15.27
CA LEU A 59 -5.03 3.81 -16.02
C LEU A 59 -6.41 4.14 -15.49
N GLY A 60 -6.66 5.43 -15.25
CA GLY A 60 -8.01 5.92 -14.96
C GLY A 60 -8.53 5.56 -13.57
N ALA A 61 -7.65 5.40 -12.58
CA ALA A 61 -8.04 5.42 -11.17
C ALA A 61 -7.61 6.76 -10.55
N GLN A 62 -8.49 7.37 -9.76
CA GLN A 62 -8.19 8.57 -8.99
C GLN A 62 -8.50 8.29 -7.51
N THR A 63 -7.51 8.41 -6.64
CA THR A 63 -7.70 8.29 -5.20
C THR A 63 -8.17 9.61 -4.62
N LEU A 64 -9.27 9.57 -3.87
CA LEU A 64 -9.99 10.70 -3.29
C LEU A 64 -10.24 10.44 -1.81
N GLN A 65 -10.46 11.49 -1.04
CA GLN A 65 -10.86 11.38 0.36
C GLN A 65 -12.03 12.32 0.65
N SER A 66 -13.03 11.79 1.36
CA SER A 66 -14.00 12.60 2.10
C SER A 66 -13.57 12.61 3.56
N SER A 67 -13.35 13.78 4.13
CA SER A 67 -12.92 13.93 5.51
C SER A 67 -13.63 15.09 6.20
N SER A 68 -13.45 15.20 7.51
CA SER A 68 -13.97 16.28 8.33
C SER A 68 -13.11 17.53 8.36
N PHE A 69 -12.05 17.61 7.53
CA PHE A 69 -11.10 18.73 7.48
C PHE A 69 -11.76 20.12 7.54
N ASP A 70 -11.05 21.09 8.09
CA ASP A 70 -11.50 22.46 8.20
C ASP A 70 -11.56 23.13 6.82
N ARG A 71 -12.78 23.26 6.31
CA ARG A 71 -13.04 23.90 5.00
C ARG A 71 -12.68 25.38 4.95
N SER A 72 -12.38 26.02 6.08
CA SER A 72 -11.85 27.38 6.13
C SER A 72 -10.33 27.46 5.95
N GLY A 73 -9.64 26.32 5.99
CA GLY A 73 -8.18 26.20 5.93
C GLY A 73 -7.47 26.48 7.26
N GLY A 74 -8.18 26.32 8.38
CA GLY A 74 -7.62 26.31 9.73
C GLY A 74 -7.44 24.89 10.27
N ASN A 75 -7.48 24.73 11.59
CA ASN A 75 -7.31 23.44 12.29
C ASN A 75 -8.55 23.05 13.12
N ASN A 76 -9.75 23.36 12.62
CA ASN A 76 -11.01 22.96 13.24
C ASN A 76 -11.61 21.75 12.53
N ASP A 77 -10.82 20.68 12.41
CA ASP A 77 -11.08 19.49 11.61
C ASP A 77 -12.16 18.57 12.20
N GLY A 78 -12.69 18.93 13.37
CA GLY A 78 -13.88 18.32 13.96
C GLY A 78 -15.18 19.00 13.52
N ALA A 79 -15.12 20.16 12.85
CA ALA A 79 -16.28 20.95 12.46
C ALA A 79 -16.79 20.63 11.05
N GLY A 80 -16.04 19.86 10.24
CA GLY A 80 -16.45 19.50 8.89
C GLY A 80 -17.73 18.68 8.83
N GLY A 81 -18.03 17.89 9.86
CA GLY A 81 -19.29 17.18 10.05
C GLY A 81 -19.76 16.37 8.83
N CYS A 82 -21.08 16.20 8.73
CA CYS A 82 -21.69 15.41 7.64
C CYS A 82 -21.63 16.15 6.30
N VAL A 83 -21.36 15.43 5.21
CA VAL A 83 -21.51 15.96 3.85
C VAL A 83 -22.99 16.12 3.46
N GLY A 84 -23.89 15.41 4.15
CA GLY A 84 -25.33 15.49 3.95
C GLY A 84 -26.10 14.61 4.94
N ALA A 85 -27.42 14.57 4.77
CA ALA A 85 -28.30 13.66 5.50
C ALA A 85 -28.75 12.48 4.61
N GLY A 86 -28.79 11.27 5.16
CA GLY A 86 -29.13 10.07 4.42
C GLY A 86 -28.56 8.79 5.04
N GLY A 87 -28.94 7.64 4.49
CA GLY A 87 -28.49 6.33 5.00
C GLY A 87 -28.91 6.13 6.46
N ALA A 88 -27.95 5.98 7.36
CA ALA A 88 -28.19 5.88 8.81
C ALA A 88 -28.53 7.23 9.48
N GLY A 89 -28.17 8.37 8.87
CA GLY A 89 -28.38 9.69 9.44
C GLY A 89 -27.44 10.73 8.81
N CYS A 90 -26.19 10.75 9.27
CA CYS A 90 -25.09 11.61 8.85
C CYS A 90 -24.28 10.93 7.74
N VAL A 91 -24.35 11.43 6.51
CA VAL A 91 -23.52 10.95 5.40
C VAL A 91 -22.10 11.52 5.57
N VAL A 92 -21.10 10.65 5.49
CA VAL A 92 -19.67 11.01 5.59
C VAL A 92 -18.94 10.86 4.27
N ALA A 93 -19.46 10.04 3.34
CA ALA A 93 -18.98 10.00 1.97
C ALA A 93 -20.10 9.59 1.01
N GLU A 94 -20.08 10.16 -0.19
CA GLU A 94 -20.90 9.73 -1.31
C GLU A 94 -20.09 9.86 -2.60
N ASP A 95 -20.17 8.88 -3.48
CA ASP A 95 -19.59 8.93 -4.83
C ASP A 95 -20.59 8.37 -5.86
N HIS A 96 -20.50 8.86 -7.10
CA HIS A 96 -21.33 8.44 -8.23
C HIS A 96 -20.42 8.03 -9.39
N GLY A 97 -20.57 6.80 -9.86
CA GLY A 97 -19.72 6.15 -10.85
C GLY A 97 -19.09 4.88 -10.29
N ALA A 98 -18.20 4.30 -11.10
CA ALA A 98 -17.45 3.12 -10.71
C ALA A 98 -16.34 3.51 -9.74
N GLY A 99 -16.16 2.76 -8.65
CA GLY A 99 -15.15 3.07 -7.66
C GLY A 99 -14.95 1.96 -6.63
N GLU A 100 -14.16 2.26 -5.60
CA GLU A 100 -13.86 1.35 -4.51
C GLU A 100 -13.57 2.12 -3.22
N VAL A 101 -14.23 1.75 -2.12
CA VAL A 101 -13.82 2.25 -0.79
C VAL A 101 -12.60 1.46 -0.36
N ASP A 102 -11.49 2.12 -0.04
CA ASP A 102 -10.23 1.47 0.34
C ASP A 102 -9.94 1.60 1.84
N SER A 103 -10.34 2.73 2.45
CA SER A 103 -10.10 3.01 3.86
C SER A 103 -11.20 3.86 4.47
N ILE A 104 -11.60 3.52 5.69
CA ILE A 104 -12.46 4.35 6.54
C ILE A 104 -11.78 4.47 7.90
N TRP A 105 -11.68 5.68 8.44
CA TRP A 105 -11.14 5.97 9.75
C TRP A 105 -12.07 6.91 10.53
N PHE A 106 -12.11 6.74 11.84
CA PHE A 106 -12.82 7.63 12.77
C PHE A 106 -12.02 7.82 14.06
N THR A 107 -12.21 8.97 14.70
CA THR A 107 -11.98 9.10 16.14
C THR A 107 -12.99 10.01 16.82
N ILE A 108 -13.45 9.58 17.99
CA ILE A 108 -14.11 10.38 19.01
C ILE A 108 -13.77 9.75 20.36
N ASP A 109 -13.74 10.54 21.43
CA ASP A 109 -13.54 10.05 22.82
C ASP A 109 -12.42 8.99 22.94
N ARG A 110 -11.23 9.30 22.40
CA ARG A 110 -10.05 8.41 22.37
C ARG A 110 -10.29 7.08 21.66
N GLY A 111 -11.16 7.08 20.64
CA GLY A 111 -11.47 5.94 19.79
C GLY A 111 -12.69 5.11 20.26
N ASP A 112 -13.41 5.52 21.32
CA ASP A 112 -14.74 4.96 21.61
C ASP A 112 -15.79 5.58 20.68
N VAL A 113 -16.13 4.85 19.63
CA VAL A 113 -17.04 5.30 18.58
C VAL A 113 -18.50 4.92 18.84
N THR A 114 -18.83 4.46 20.05
CA THR A 114 -20.21 4.07 20.42
C THR A 114 -21.21 5.19 20.19
N ALA A 115 -20.81 6.45 20.46
CA ALA A 115 -21.69 7.61 20.30
C ALA A 115 -22.06 7.92 18.85
N LEU A 116 -21.32 7.42 17.85
CA LEU A 116 -21.64 7.60 16.42
C LEU A 116 -22.81 6.70 15.95
N GLY A 117 -23.14 5.66 16.73
CA GLY A 117 -24.27 4.76 16.48
C GLY A 117 -24.05 3.80 15.31
N GLU A 118 -25.09 3.52 14.52
CA GLU A 118 -25.02 2.61 13.37
C GLU A 118 -24.09 3.16 12.27
N LEU A 119 -23.16 2.35 11.78
CA LEU A 119 -22.51 2.50 10.49
C LEU A 119 -23.36 1.82 9.42
N ARG A 120 -23.67 2.55 8.35
CA ARG A 120 -24.33 2.03 7.15
C ARG A 120 -23.52 2.33 5.89
N ILE A 121 -23.18 1.27 5.16
CA ILE A 121 -22.52 1.33 3.86
C ILE A 121 -23.47 0.76 2.80
N GLU A 122 -23.78 1.59 1.80
CA GLU A 122 -24.65 1.26 0.68
C GLU A 122 -23.87 1.37 -0.64
N LEU A 123 -23.84 0.28 -1.41
CA LEU A 123 -23.15 0.18 -2.70
C LEU A 123 -24.15 -0.28 -3.76
N ASP A 124 -24.30 0.48 -4.84
CA ASP A 124 -25.19 0.15 -5.97
C ASP A 124 -26.64 -0.15 -5.54
N GLY A 125 -27.12 0.58 -4.54
CA GLY A 125 -28.47 0.40 -3.97
C GLY A 125 -28.62 -0.76 -3.01
N ARG A 126 -27.54 -1.47 -2.67
CA ARG A 126 -27.52 -2.58 -1.69
C ARG A 126 -26.81 -2.17 -0.41
N THR A 127 -27.42 -2.43 0.74
CA THR A 127 -26.74 -2.29 2.04
C THR A 127 -25.77 -3.45 2.23
N VAL A 128 -24.48 -3.17 2.32
CA VAL A 128 -23.43 -4.18 2.55
C VAL A 128 -22.95 -4.21 4.00
N VAL A 129 -23.11 -3.10 4.73
CA VAL A 129 -22.91 -3.02 6.19
C VAL A 129 -24.06 -2.23 6.81
N SER A 130 -24.62 -2.76 7.90
CA SER A 130 -25.57 -2.06 8.78
C SER A 130 -25.44 -2.66 10.18
N ALA A 131 -24.66 -2.00 11.03
CA ALA A 131 -24.35 -2.46 12.39
C ALA A 131 -23.83 -1.29 13.23
N PRO A 132 -23.83 -1.37 14.58
CA PRO A 132 -23.15 -0.39 15.42
C PRO A 132 -21.68 -0.24 15.01
N LEU A 133 -21.22 0.99 14.76
CA LEU A 133 -19.85 1.25 14.29
C LEU A 133 -18.81 0.60 15.22
N GLN A 134 -18.99 0.72 16.54
CA GLN A 134 -18.15 0.08 17.54
C GLN A 134 -18.04 -1.44 17.33
N ALA A 135 -19.17 -2.12 17.07
CA ALA A 135 -19.17 -3.56 16.83
C ALA A 135 -18.46 -3.95 15.53
N VAL A 136 -18.49 -3.10 14.49
CA VAL A 136 -17.74 -3.32 13.25
C VAL A 136 -16.24 -3.26 13.51
N VAL A 137 -15.77 -2.21 14.19
CA VAL A 137 -14.32 -2.00 14.43
C VAL A 137 -13.74 -2.93 15.50
N ASP A 138 -14.57 -3.44 16.41
CA ASP A 138 -14.22 -4.54 17.33
C ASP A 138 -14.13 -5.91 16.63
N GLY A 139 -14.53 -5.98 15.36
CA GLY A 139 -14.52 -7.21 14.57
C GLY A 139 -15.65 -8.19 14.91
N ALA A 140 -16.73 -7.73 15.55
CA ALA A 140 -17.84 -8.57 16.01
C ALA A 140 -18.67 -9.15 14.85
N LEU A 141 -18.59 -8.55 13.66
CA LEU A 141 -19.24 -9.05 12.45
C LEU A 141 -18.54 -10.30 11.88
N GLY A 142 -17.29 -10.56 12.29
CA GLY A 142 -16.46 -11.62 11.72
C GLY A 142 -15.97 -11.27 10.31
N ALA A 143 -15.30 -12.22 9.69
CA ALA A 143 -14.65 -12.03 8.39
C ALA A 143 -15.65 -11.61 7.29
N PRO A 144 -15.35 -10.60 6.45
CA PRO A 144 -14.04 -9.92 6.34
C PRO A 144 -13.81 -8.77 7.34
N PHE A 145 -14.82 -8.34 8.09
CA PHE A 145 -14.74 -7.30 9.13
C PHE A 145 -14.14 -7.86 10.43
N ALA A 146 -12.89 -8.31 10.37
CA ALA A 146 -12.15 -8.84 11.51
C ALA A 146 -10.72 -8.29 11.54
N TYR A 147 -10.12 -8.24 12.72
CA TYR A 147 -8.73 -7.80 12.87
C TYR A 147 -7.78 -8.68 12.02
N PRO A 148 -6.84 -8.08 11.24
CA PRO A 148 -6.44 -6.66 11.23
C PRO A 148 -7.05 -5.81 10.10
N LEU A 149 -8.06 -6.28 9.37
CA LEU A 149 -8.78 -5.46 8.38
C LEU A 149 -9.68 -4.41 9.03
N VAL A 150 -10.12 -4.65 10.26
CA VAL A 150 -10.67 -3.63 11.14
C VAL A 150 -9.81 -3.54 12.40
N ALA A 151 -9.75 -2.36 13.00
CA ALA A 151 -9.09 -2.19 14.28
C ALA A 151 -9.83 -1.20 15.16
N ASN A 152 -9.87 -1.51 16.46
CA ASN A 152 -10.37 -0.61 17.49
C ASN A 152 -9.23 0.16 18.18
N ALA A 153 -9.59 1.02 19.14
CA ALA A 153 -8.65 1.93 19.82
C ALA A 153 -7.53 1.23 20.61
N ASP A 154 -7.70 -0.05 20.98
CA ASP A 154 -6.63 -0.81 21.64
C ASP A 154 -5.54 -1.26 20.66
N GLN A 155 -5.93 -1.48 19.40
CA GLN A 155 -5.08 -1.96 18.33
C GLN A 155 -4.46 -0.80 17.53
N SER A 156 -5.24 0.25 17.27
CA SER A 156 -4.83 1.50 16.65
C SER A 156 -5.03 2.64 17.67
N PRO A 157 -4.02 2.98 18.49
CA PRO A 157 -4.17 3.86 19.64
C PRO A 157 -4.87 5.18 19.32
N GLY A 158 -6.06 5.36 19.89
CA GLY A 158 -6.85 6.58 19.81
C GLY A 158 -7.68 6.75 18.53
N GLY A 159 -7.62 5.79 17.60
CA GLY A 159 -8.42 5.78 16.37
C GLY A 159 -9.06 4.41 16.12
N VAL A 160 -9.94 4.35 15.14
CA VAL A 160 -10.50 3.09 14.64
C VAL A 160 -10.52 3.10 13.12
N TYR A 161 -10.33 1.95 12.48
CA TYR A 161 -10.32 1.87 11.02
C TYR A 161 -11.03 0.65 10.45
N ILE A 162 -11.38 0.75 9.16
CA ILE A 162 -11.83 -0.34 8.28
C ILE A 162 -11.02 -0.25 6.97
N LYS A 163 -10.26 -1.30 6.66
CA LYS A 163 -9.40 -1.47 5.47
C LYS A 163 -9.93 -2.58 4.55
N VAL A 164 -11.24 -2.82 4.57
CA VAL A 164 -11.92 -3.77 3.68
C VAL A 164 -12.15 -3.05 2.34
N PRO A 165 -11.55 -3.50 1.22
CA PRO A 165 -11.77 -2.91 -0.07
C PRO A 165 -13.17 -3.27 -0.55
N MET A 166 -13.98 -2.26 -0.87
CA MET A 166 -15.38 -2.43 -1.24
C MET A 166 -15.67 -1.76 -2.59
N PRO A 167 -15.52 -2.49 -3.71
CA PRO A 167 -15.81 -1.96 -5.03
C PRO A 167 -17.32 -1.74 -5.26
N TYR A 168 -17.66 -0.81 -6.15
CA TYR A 168 -19.03 -0.47 -6.56
C TYR A 168 -19.04 0.05 -8.00
N HIS A 169 -20.11 -0.23 -8.73
CA HIS A 169 -20.20 0.08 -10.15
C HIS A 169 -20.84 1.45 -10.45
N ASP A 170 -21.83 1.85 -9.66
CA ASP A 170 -22.68 3.01 -9.94
C ASP A 170 -22.66 4.05 -8.82
N ARG A 171 -22.65 3.62 -7.55
CA ARG A 171 -22.66 4.57 -6.42
C ARG A 171 -22.17 3.97 -5.11
N MET A 172 -21.61 4.83 -4.29
CA MET A 172 -21.26 4.55 -2.89
C MET A 172 -21.89 5.58 -1.96
N ARG A 173 -22.39 5.13 -0.82
CA ARG A 173 -22.71 5.98 0.32
C ARG A 173 -22.23 5.34 1.62
N VAL A 174 -21.48 6.10 2.41
CA VAL A 174 -21.09 5.76 3.79
C VAL A 174 -21.74 6.77 4.73
N SER A 175 -22.42 6.26 5.76
CA SER A 175 -23.13 7.10 6.74
C SER A 175 -23.06 6.52 8.14
N VAL A 176 -23.09 7.40 9.14
CA VAL A 176 -23.23 7.06 10.56
C VAL A 176 -24.54 7.63 11.12
N GLN A 177 -25.06 7.07 12.21
CA GLN A 177 -26.36 7.46 12.74
C GLN A 177 -26.36 8.88 13.34
N ASN A 178 -25.32 9.23 14.09
CA ASN A 178 -25.22 10.49 14.81
C ASN A 178 -24.15 11.43 14.19
N PRO A 179 -24.16 12.74 14.49
CA PRO A 179 -23.15 13.66 14.00
C PRO A 179 -21.71 13.22 14.34
N VAL A 180 -20.81 13.36 13.38
CA VAL A 180 -19.40 12.98 13.48
C VAL A 180 -18.52 14.21 13.75
N GLN A 181 -17.39 14.01 14.45
CA GLN A 181 -16.34 15.02 14.60
C GLN A 181 -15.22 14.74 13.60
N TYR A 182 -14.45 13.67 13.80
CA TYR A 182 -13.29 13.34 12.96
C TYR A 182 -13.53 12.05 12.17
N TYR A 183 -13.31 12.11 10.86
CA TYR A 183 -13.34 10.93 9.99
C TYR A 183 -12.55 11.13 8.71
N HIS A 184 -12.10 10.02 8.13
CA HIS A 184 -11.65 9.92 6.75
C HIS A 184 -12.37 8.76 6.05
N VAL A 185 -12.77 8.97 4.81
CA VAL A 185 -13.18 7.90 3.88
C VAL A 185 -12.35 8.08 2.62
N THR A 186 -11.32 7.26 2.46
CA THR A 186 -10.50 7.19 1.25
C THR A 186 -11.08 6.17 0.29
N TYR A 187 -11.27 6.58 -0.96
CA TYR A 187 -11.84 5.75 -2.02
C TYR A 187 -11.15 6.05 -3.35
N ARG A 188 -11.19 5.10 -4.28
CA ARG A 188 -10.82 5.31 -5.67
C ARG A 188 -12.06 5.49 -6.53
N HIS A 189 -11.98 6.44 -7.46
CA HIS A 189 -12.92 6.60 -8.55
C HIS A 189 -12.29 6.09 -9.84
N PHE A 190 -13.02 5.28 -10.60
CA PHE A 190 -12.55 4.66 -11.83
C PHE A 190 -13.22 5.28 -13.05
N ALA A 191 -12.44 5.51 -14.10
CA ALA A 191 -12.93 6.04 -15.38
C ALA A 191 -13.94 5.11 -16.08
N THR A 192 -13.97 3.83 -15.71
CA THR A 192 -14.94 2.84 -16.22
C THR A 192 -15.18 1.72 -15.20
N GLY A 193 -16.40 1.18 -15.17
CA GLY A 193 -16.78 0.01 -14.37
C GLY A 193 -16.58 -1.34 -15.08
N ILE A 194 -15.92 -1.37 -16.24
CA ILE A 194 -15.67 -2.63 -16.96
C ILE A 194 -14.81 -3.56 -16.09
N GLY A 195 -15.32 -4.77 -15.83
CA GLY A 195 -14.63 -5.76 -15.01
C GLY A 195 -14.67 -5.47 -13.50
N LEU A 196 -15.50 -4.52 -13.07
CA LEU A 196 -15.69 -4.19 -11.66
C LEU A 196 -16.97 -4.82 -11.13
N ASP A 197 -16.83 -5.78 -10.24
CA ASP A 197 -17.95 -6.35 -9.49
C ASP A 197 -18.16 -5.58 -8.19
N THR A 198 -19.42 -5.25 -7.89
CA THR A 198 -19.76 -4.67 -6.59
C THR A 198 -19.39 -5.63 -5.47
N PHE A 199 -18.82 -5.10 -4.38
CA PHE A 199 -18.44 -5.82 -3.17
C PHE A 199 -19.48 -6.88 -2.74
N ASP A 200 -18.99 -8.10 -2.55
CA ASP A 200 -19.76 -9.20 -1.97
C ASP A 200 -19.35 -9.41 -0.50
N PRO A 201 -20.19 -9.04 0.48
CA PRO A 201 -19.90 -9.26 1.89
C PRO A 201 -19.84 -10.75 2.28
N SER A 202 -20.22 -11.67 1.37
CA SER A 202 -20.10 -13.11 1.58
C SER A 202 -18.69 -13.66 1.35
N ASP A 203 -17.83 -12.94 0.59
CA ASP A 203 -16.39 -13.26 0.53
C ASP A 203 -15.75 -12.88 1.87
N ARG A 204 -15.43 -13.92 2.65
CA ARG A 204 -14.82 -13.77 3.97
C ARG A 204 -13.36 -13.34 3.91
N ALA A 205 -12.68 -13.47 2.77
CA ALA A 205 -11.27 -13.13 2.57
C ALA A 205 -10.33 -13.68 3.67
N GLU A 206 -10.56 -14.94 4.08
CA GLU A 206 -9.80 -15.57 5.17
C GLU A 206 -8.31 -15.72 4.83
N ASP A 207 -7.98 -15.85 3.54
CA ASP A 207 -6.62 -15.86 3.00
C ASP A 207 -5.92 -14.50 3.21
N VAL A 208 -6.61 -13.40 2.92
CA VAL A 208 -6.10 -12.03 3.14
C VAL A 208 -5.92 -11.75 4.63
N LEU A 209 -6.89 -12.13 5.47
CA LEU A 209 -6.77 -12.00 6.93
C LEU A 209 -5.59 -12.81 7.48
N ALA A 210 -5.38 -14.04 6.99
CA ALA A 210 -4.25 -14.86 7.39
C ALA A 210 -2.92 -14.21 6.99
N MET A 211 -2.80 -13.72 5.76
CA MET A 211 -1.63 -13.00 5.26
C MET A 211 -1.32 -11.78 6.12
N LEU A 212 -2.31 -10.93 6.40
CA LEU A 212 -2.13 -9.73 7.21
C LEU A 212 -1.73 -10.07 8.67
N ARG A 213 -2.27 -11.14 9.26
CA ARG A 213 -1.86 -11.61 10.59
C ARG A 213 -0.42 -12.12 10.63
N SER A 214 0.10 -12.62 9.51
CA SER A 214 1.50 -13.04 9.35
C SER A 214 2.46 -11.90 9.01
N ALA A 215 1.98 -10.66 8.86
CA ALA A 215 2.81 -9.51 8.51
C ALA A 215 4.01 -9.37 9.47
N GLY A 216 5.15 -8.97 8.90
CA GLY A 216 6.43 -8.96 9.58
C GLY A 216 7.16 -10.31 9.66
N GLY A 217 6.51 -11.42 9.32
CA GLY A 217 7.08 -12.78 9.46
C GLY A 217 7.80 -13.30 8.22
N HIS A 218 7.24 -13.06 7.03
CA HIS A 218 7.76 -13.56 5.76
C HIS A 218 7.24 -12.74 4.58
N ASP A 219 7.75 -13.03 3.39
CA ASP A 219 7.26 -12.46 2.14
C ASP A 219 5.76 -12.80 1.96
N PRO A 220 4.87 -11.81 1.77
CA PRO A 220 3.45 -12.08 1.55
C PRO A 220 3.12 -12.52 0.11
N LYS A 221 4.06 -12.40 -0.83
CA LYS A 221 3.84 -12.68 -2.25
C LYS A 221 4.00 -14.18 -2.56
N PRO A 222 3.35 -14.69 -3.61
CA PRO A 222 3.65 -16.01 -4.13
C PRO A 222 5.14 -16.14 -4.52
N PRO A 223 5.78 -17.31 -4.32
CA PRO A 223 7.16 -17.51 -4.72
C PRO A 223 7.31 -17.47 -6.25
N ALA A 224 8.28 -16.71 -6.75
CA ALA A 224 8.55 -16.63 -8.18
C ALA A 224 9.38 -17.83 -8.68
N PRO A 225 9.09 -18.37 -9.88
CA PRO A 225 9.93 -19.38 -10.51
C PRO A 225 11.34 -18.85 -10.74
N GLY A 226 12.35 -19.63 -10.36
CA GLY A 226 13.74 -19.27 -10.65
C GLY A 226 14.35 -18.22 -9.72
N ALA A 227 13.66 -17.84 -8.64
CA ALA A 227 14.21 -16.98 -7.58
C ALA A 227 15.61 -17.42 -7.14
N ARG A 228 16.51 -16.45 -6.95
CA ARG A 228 17.89 -16.67 -6.50
C ARG A 228 18.23 -15.75 -5.34
N ALA A 229 18.63 -16.33 -4.21
CA ALA A 229 19.14 -15.58 -3.07
C ALA A 229 20.66 -15.38 -3.21
N GLN A 230 21.10 -14.13 -3.11
CA GLN A 230 22.50 -13.75 -2.95
C GLN A 230 22.73 -13.44 -1.48
N ARG A 231 23.61 -14.20 -0.83
CA ARG A 231 23.92 -14.05 0.60
C ARG A 231 25.38 -13.72 0.81
N GLN A 232 25.65 -12.74 1.65
CA GLN A 232 27.00 -12.30 1.98
C GLN A 232 27.08 -11.86 3.44
N THR A 233 28.28 -11.89 4.01
CA THR A 233 28.60 -11.15 5.22
C THR A 233 29.62 -10.09 4.81
N VAL A 234 29.31 -8.82 5.06
CA VAL A 234 30.10 -7.70 4.55
C VAL A 234 30.57 -6.75 5.64
N THR A 235 31.66 -6.08 5.34
CA THR A 235 32.10 -4.85 6.00
C THR A 235 31.75 -3.67 5.12
N VAL A 236 31.19 -2.60 5.68
CA VAL A 236 31.00 -1.33 5.00
C VAL A 236 31.99 -0.30 5.59
N PRO A 237 33.00 0.15 4.82
CA PRO A 237 34.00 1.11 5.31
C PRO A 237 33.37 2.41 5.80
N ALA A 238 34.03 3.10 6.73
CA ALA A 238 33.66 4.45 7.15
C ALA A 238 33.55 5.40 5.96
N ASN A 239 32.47 6.18 5.87
CA ASN A 239 32.19 7.07 4.74
C ASN A 239 32.29 6.39 3.35
N GLY A 240 32.09 5.07 3.31
CA GLY A 240 32.28 4.24 2.13
C GLY A 240 31.03 3.44 1.77
N SER A 241 31.14 2.59 0.76
CA SER A 241 30.05 1.73 0.33
C SER A 241 30.53 0.34 -0.05
N THR A 242 29.65 -0.64 0.07
CA THR A 242 29.88 -2.03 -0.34
C THR A 242 28.68 -2.54 -1.12
N THR A 243 28.91 -3.09 -2.30
CA THR A 243 27.88 -3.77 -3.11
C THR A 243 27.59 -5.14 -2.52
N ILE A 244 26.31 -5.42 -2.28
CA ILE A 244 25.83 -6.63 -1.59
C ILE A 244 25.08 -7.59 -2.52
N ALA A 245 24.62 -7.11 -3.68
CA ALA A 245 24.04 -7.95 -4.72
C ALA A 245 24.09 -7.25 -6.08
N GLY A 246 24.04 -8.03 -7.15
CA GLY A 246 23.87 -7.53 -8.51
C GLY A 246 23.26 -8.59 -9.43
N ALA A 247 22.65 -8.15 -10.52
CA ALA A 247 22.09 -9.04 -11.53
C ALA A 247 22.15 -8.41 -12.92
N THR A 248 22.08 -9.25 -13.95
CA THR A 248 21.96 -8.84 -15.35
C THR A 248 20.79 -9.57 -15.99
N GLY A 249 20.19 -8.93 -17.00
CA GLY A 249 18.93 -9.34 -17.58
C GLY A 249 17.72 -8.80 -16.81
N PRO A 250 16.51 -8.98 -17.36
CA PRO A 250 15.28 -8.51 -16.73
C PRO A 250 14.87 -9.36 -15.52
N GLY A 251 14.40 -8.71 -14.47
CA GLY A 251 13.95 -9.36 -13.24
C GLY A 251 13.42 -8.37 -12.21
N ALA A 252 13.18 -8.84 -11.01
CA ALA A 252 12.82 -7.99 -9.87
C ALA A 252 13.55 -8.42 -8.60
N VAL A 253 13.91 -7.46 -7.74
CA VAL A 253 14.19 -7.77 -6.34
C VAL A 253 12.86 -8.06 -5.67
N SER A 254 12.71 -9.22 -5.03
CA SER A 254 11.47 -9.62 -4.36
C SER A 254 11.57 -9.65 -2.85
N ALA A 255 12.78 -9.83 -2.32
CA ALA A 255 13.08 -9.71 -0.90
C ALA A 255 14.49 -9.17 -0.67
N LEU A 256 14.63 -8.34 0.37
CA LEU A 256 15.91 -7.84 0.86
C LEU A 256 15.92 -7.94 2.38
N ARG A 257 16.97 -8.53 2.95
CA ARG A 257 17.14 -8.70 4.40
C ARG A 257 18.56 -8.32 4.82
N LEU A 258 18.67 -7.61 5.93
CA LEU A 258 19.94 -7.24 6.54
C LEU A 258 19.92 -7.65 8.02
N ARG A 259 20.98 -8.28 8.51
CA ARG A 259 21.22 -8.49 9.94
C ARG A 259 22.25 -7.49 10.40
N LEU A 260 21.83 -6.54 11.23
CA LEU A 260 22.69 -5.45 11.65
C LEU A 260 23.38 -5.78 12.98
N PRO A 261 24.70 -5.57 13.09
CA PRO A 261 25.49 -6.05 14.22
C PRO A 261 25.21 -5.27 15.52
N ASN A 262 24.87 -3.98 15.42
CA ASN A 262 24.67 -3.10 16.57
C ASN A 262 23.65 -1.99 16.28
N ALA A 263 23.18 -1.34 17.35
CA ALA A 263 22.16 -0.29 17.28
C ALA A 263 22.57 0.92 16.42
N GLY A 264 23.85 1.31 16.43
CA GLY A 264 24.35 2.42 15.63
C GLY A 264 24.31 2.16 14.12
N SER A 265 24.31 0.89 13.71
CA SER A 265 24.26 0.51 12.30
C SER A 265 22.95 0.89 11.62
N PHE A 266 21.84 0.94 12.37
CA PHE A 266 20.53 1.28 11.83
C PHE A 266 20.47 2.71 11.30
N THR A 267 21.12 3.65 11.98
CA THR A 267 21.09 5.09 11.65
C THR A 267 22.28 5.55 10.82
N ALA A 268 23.38 4.79 10.80
CA ALA A 268 24.58 5.11 10.02
C ALA A 268 24.54 4.56 8.58
N LEU A 269 23.70 3.57 8.30
CA LEU A 269 23.61 2.95 6.97
C LEU A 269 22.49 3.56 6.12
N ARG A 270 22.79 3.71 4.83
CA ARG A 270 21.82 3.97 3.78
C ARG A 270 21.76 2.78 2.83
N LEU A 271 20.57 2.45 2.37
CA LEU A 271 20.33 1.49 1.29
C LEU A 271 20.35 2.25 -0.03
N ARG A 272 21.24 1.84 -0.95
CA ARG A 272 21.27 2.34 -2.32
C ARG A 272 20.98 1.21 -3.30
N ILE A 273 20.02 1.42 -4.20
CA ILE A 273 19.72 0.48 -5.28
C ILE A 273 19.71 1.21 -6.61
N ALA A 274 20.53 0.70 -7.53
CA ALA A 274 20.55 1.13 -8.91
C ALA A 274 19.81 0.13 -9.79
N PHE A 275 18.84 0.62 -10.54
CA PHE A 275 18.16 -0.13 -11.59
C PHE A 275 18.55 0.46 -12.94
N ASP A 276 19.05 -0.38 -13.84
CA ASP A 276 19.41 -0.01 -15.22
C ASP A 276 20.36 1.20 -15.29
N GLY A 277 21.32 1.25 -14.37
CA GLY A 277 22.34 2.31 -14.29
C GLY A 277 21.88 3.60 -13.60
N ARG A 278 20.69 3.62 -12.98
CA ARG A 278 20.16 4.79 -12.27
C ARG A 278 19.97 4.47 -10.79
N ASP A 279 20.53 5.29 -9.91
CA ASP A 279 20.30 5.22 -8.47
C ASP A 279 18.88 5.71 -8.16
N LEU A 280 17.94 4.78 -7.98
CA LEU A 280 16.51 5.09 -7.81
C LEU A 280 16.01 4.87 -6.38
N VAL A 281 16.77 4.12 -5.58
CA VAL A 281 16.57 4.01 -4.13
C VAL A 281 17.82 4.56 -3.46
N ASP A 282 17.63 5.55 -2.60
CA ASP A 282 18.62 6.05 -1.65
C ASP A 282 17.87 6.51 -0.40
N SER A 283 18.02 5.79 0.71
CA SER A 283 17.31 6.07 1.96
C SER A 283 18.07 5.54 3.18
N PRO A 284 17.91 6.14 4.38
CA PRO A 284 18.38 5.56 5.62
C PRO A 284 17.79 4.17 5.83
N VAL A 285 18.61 3.21 6.26
CA VAL A 285 18.15 1.86 6.57
C VAL A 285 17.07 1.89 7.65
N SER A 286 17.24 2.68 8.72
CA SER A 286 16.22 2.78 9.76
C SER A 286 14.85 3.25 9.25
N GLU A 287 14.79 4.26 8.38
CA GLU A 287 13.53 4.75 7.78
C GLU A 287 12.94 3.74 6.78
N PHE A 288 13.77 3.13 5.93
CA PHE A 288 13.31 2.18 4.92
C PHE A 288 12.56 0.97 5.52
N PHE A 289 12.93 0.58 6.75
CA PHE A 289 12.29 -0.51 7.49
C PHE A 289 11.38 -0.06 8.65
N GLY A 290 11.00 1.23 8.70
CA GLY A 290 10.02 1.76 9.65
C GLY A 290 10.51 2.01 11.08
N LEU A 291 11.82 1.87 11.36
CA LEU A 291 12.43 2.19 12.66
C LEU A 291 12.78 3.68 12.83
N GLY A 292 12.73 4.46 11.75
CA GLY A 292 12.86 5.91 11.80
C GLY A 292 14.15 6.41 12.47
N LEU A 293 14.01 7.10 13.61
CA LEU A 293 15.09 7.73 14.38
C LEU A 293 16.05 6.73 15.05
N GLY A 294 15.78 5.43 14.93
CA GLY A 294 16.64 4.36 15.41
C GLY A 294 15.92 3.39 16.36
N PRO A 295 16.61 2.32 16.79
CA PRO A 295 15.99 1.21 17.51
C PRO A 295 15.72 1.46 19.01
N GLY A 296 15.99 2.67 19.53
CA GLY A 296 15.92 2.96 20.97
C GLY A 296 14.48 3.14 21.46
N GLY A 297 13.98 2.21 22.29
CA GLY A 297 12.67 2.34 22.95
C GLY A 297 11.47 2.13 22.01
N VAL A 298 11.68 1.49 20.86
CA VAL A 298 10.63 1.22 19.86
C VAL A 298 10.17 -0.24 19.88
N VAL A 299 8.96 -0.49 19.41
CA VAL A 299 8.42 -1.85 19.22
C VAL A 299 8.94 -2.46 17.90
N PRO A 300 8.95 -3.80 17.75
CA PRO A 300 9.23 -4.43 16.47
C PRO A 300 8.25 -3.97 15.38
N VAL A 301 8.77 -3.70 14.18
CA VAL A 301 7.96 -3.34 13.03
C VAL A 301 7.49 -4.60 12.31
N ARG A 302 6.18 -4.70 12.12
CA ARG A 302 5.46 -5.84 11.51
C ARG A 302 4.55 -5.39 10.37
N ALA A 303 5.06 -4.52 9.49
CA ALA A 303 4.33 -4.12 8.30
C ALA A 303 4.28 -5.28 7.28
N LEU A 304 3.35 -5.19 6.34
CA LEU A 304 3.16 -6.22 5.31
C LEU A 304 4.33 -6.26 4.32
N MET A 305 4.87 -5.10 3.95
CA MET A 305 5.93 -4.97 2.94
C MET A 305 7.33 -4.74 3.52
N PHE A 306 7.45 -4.52 4.84
CA PHE A 306 8.72 -4.49 5.55
C PHE A 306 8.58 -4.82 7.03
N ALA A 307 9.69 -5.22 7.65
CA ALA A 307 9.75 -5.62 9.04
C ALA A 307 11.10 -5.25 9.65
N ALA A 308 11.11 -5.04 10.96
CA ALA A 308 12.34 -4.77 11.69
C ALA A 308 12.30 -5.33 13.11
N ASP A 309 13.33 -6.11 13.46
CA ASP A 309 13.67 -6.42 14.83
C ASP A 309 14.69 -5.38 15.33
N PRO A 310 14.31 -4.46 16.24
CA PRO A 310 15.19 -3.38 16.69
C PRO A 310 16.34 -3.85 17.60
N ARG A 311 16.35 -5.13 18.01
CA ARG A 311 17.42 -5.65 18.87
C ARG A 311 18.76 -5.72 18.12
N PRO A 312 19.91 -5.57 18.81
CA PRO A 312 21.22 -5.85 18.21
C PRO A 312 21.27 -7.28 17.64
N GLY A 313 21.76 -7.43 16.40
CA GLY A 313 21.72 -8.70 15.68
C GLY A 313 20.35 -9.08 15.12
N GLY A 314 19.37 -8.17 15.22
CA GLY A 314 18.04 -8.30 14.63
C GLY A 314 18.08 -8.22 13.11
N TRP A 315 17.10 -8.87 12.47
CA TRP A 315 16.89 -8.77 11.04
C TRP A 315 15.95 -7.61 10.72
N VAL A 316 16.30 -6.85 9.69
CA VAL A 316 15.36 -6.01 8.94
C VAL A 316 15.09 -6.67 7.60
N SER A 317 13.84 -6.62 7.13
CA SER A 317 13.38 -7.32 5.92
C SER A 317 12.40 -6.46 5.13
N ALA A 318 12.46 -6.49 3.81
CA ALA A 318 11.53 -5.81 2.92
C ALA A 318 11.17 -6.70 1.74
N TRP A 319 9.94 -6.57 1.27
CA TRP A 319 9.32 -7.43 0.26
C TRP A 319 8.66 -6.66 -0.87
N TRP A 320 9.02 -5.39 -1.05
CA TRP A 320 8.60 -4.60 -2.21
C TRP A 320 9.07 -5.28 -3.51
N PRO A 321 8.21 -5.53 -4.51
CA PRO A 321 8.66 -5.91 -5.84
C PRO A 321 9.39 -4.74 -6.49
N MET A 322 10.67 -4.91 -6.84
CA MET A 322 11.48 -3.85 -7.44
C MET A 322 12.00 -4.28 -8.83
N PRO A 323 11.24 -4.02 -9.91
CA PRO A 323 11.58 -4.51 -11.24
C PRO A 323 12.72 -3.71 -11.88
N PHE A 324 13.48 -4.37 -12.75
CA PHE A 324 14.53 -3.81 -13.59
C PHE A 324 14.60 -4.53 -14.94
N ALA A 325 15.02 -3.82 -15.99
CA ALA A 325 14.97 -4.33 -17.36
C ALA A 325 16.27 -5.03 -17.80
N ALA A 326 17.42 -4.61 -17.28
CA ALA A 326 18.73 -5.01 -17.78
C ALA A 326 19.78 -5.23 -16.68
N ALA A 327 19.81 -4.40 -15.64
CA ALA A 327 20.84 -4.47 -14.61
C ALA A 327 20.36 -4.04 -13.23
N LEU A 328 20.87 -4.72 -12.20
CA LEU A 328 20.65 -4.44 -10.79
C LEU A 328 21.99 -4.26 -10.10
N SER A 329 22.09 -3.24 -9.23
CA SER A 329 23.14 -3.11 -8.22
C SER A 329 22.54 -2.70 -6.89
N VAL A 330 22.78 -3.48 -5.83
CA VAL A 330 22.33 -3.18 -4.46
C VAL A 330 23.56 -2.93 -3.61
N SER A 331 23.62 -1.79 -2.92
CA SER A 331 24.76 -1.41 -2.09
C SER A 331 24.31 -0.84 -0.75
N LEU A 332 25.15 -1.03 0.27
CA LEU A 332 25.05 -0.33 1.55
C LEU A 332 26.07 0.80 1.57
N VAL A 333 25.65 1.98 2.03
CA VAL A 333 26.51 3.16 2.19
C VAL A 333 26.57 3.50 3.67
N ASN A 334 27.76 3.61 4.23
CA ASN A 334 27.97 3.99 5.62
C ASN A 334 28.32 5.48 5.68
N THR A 335 27.49 6.26 6.36
CA THR A 335 27.70 7.70 6.56
C THR A 335 28.36 8.02 7.90
N GLY A 336 28.74 6.99 8.66
CA GLY A 336 29.44 7.08 9.94
C GLY A 336 30.96 7.16 9.79
N GLY A 337 31.62 7.56 10.88
CA GLY A 337 33.07 7.72 10.97
C GLY A 337 33.86 6.41 11.16
N ASP A 338 33.19 5.32 11.49
CA ASP A 338 33.80 4.01 11.74
C ASP A 338 33.26 2.95 10.76
N PRO A 339 34.09 1.96 10.35
CA PRO A 339 33.60 0.81 9.59
C PRO A 339 32.54 0.02 10.36
N ILE A 340 31.59 -0.57 9.63
CA ILE A 340 30.58 -1.47 10.20
C ILE A 340 30.85 -2.88 9.67
N ASP A 341 31.32 -3.75 10.54
CA ASP A 341 31.67 -5.14 10.24
C ASP A 341 30.52 -6.12 10.55
N GLY A 342 30.48 -7.25 9.85
CA GLY A 342 29.60 -8.37 10.21
C GLY A 342 28.12 -8.13 9.87
N ILE A 343 27.84 -7.39 8.81
CA ILE A 343 26.47 -7.24 8.29
C ILE A 343 26.16 -8.44 7.41
N ASP A 344 25.21 -9.29 7.82
CA ASP A 344 24.71 -10.33 6.94
C ASP A 344 23.64 -9.78 6.02
N THR A 345 23.71 -10.14 4.74
CA THR A 345 22.79 -9.68 3.72
C THR A 345 22.17 -10.88 3.00
N GLU A 346 20.91 -10.72 2.63
CA GLU A 346 20.21 -11.62 1.71
C GLU A 346 19.36 -10.80 0.76
N VAL A 347 19.65 -10.89 -0.53
CA VAL A 347 18.86 -10.25 -1.60
C VAL A 347 18.35 -11.34 -2.52
N VAL A 348 17.03 -11.44 -2.67
CA VAL A 348 16.36 -12.39 -3.56
C VAL A 348 15.99 -11.66 -4.85
N VAL A 349 16.45 -12.23 -5.96
CA VAL A 349 16.18 -11.73 -7.32
C VAL A 349 15.41 -12.79 -8.09
N ASP A 350 14.31 -12.37 -8.68
CA ASP A 350 13.40 -13.18 -9.47
C ASP A 350 13.58 -12.81 -10.94
N PRO A 351 14.19 -13.67 -11.76
CA PRO A 351 14.34 -13.42 -13.20
C PRO A 351 12.98 -13.48 -13.88
N ASP A 352 12.65 -12.45 -14.66
CA ASP A 352 11.40 -12.41 -15.39
C ASP A 352 11.49 -11.48 -16.62
N PRO A 353 11.42 -12.05 -17.85
CA PRO A 353 11.53 -11.27 -19.08
C PRO A 353 10.39 -10.27 -19.29
N GLN A 354 9.26 -10.41 -18.59
CA GLN A 354 8.14 -9.48 -18.76
C GLN A 354 8.49 -8.07 -18.29
N TRP A 355 9.38 -7.92 -17.30
CA TRP A 355 9.73 -6.62 -16.73
C TRP A 355 10.40 -5.70 -17.74
N ALA A 356 11.25 -6.21 -18.63
CA ALA A 356 11.83 -5.40 -19.71
C ALA A 356 10.73 -4.75 -20.58
N THR A 357 9.70 -5.51 -20.94
CA THR A 357 8.61 -5.01 -21.78
C THR A 357 7.70 -4.06 -21.00
N ALA A 358 7.31 -4.41 -19.78
CA ALA A 358 6.42 -3.61 -18.95
C ALA A 358 7.02 -2.24 -18.59
N LEU A 359 8.32 -2.20 -18.27
CA LEU A 359 9.05 -0.96 -17.98
C LEU A 359 9.24 -0.12 -19.25
N LEU A 360 9.55 -0.75 -20.39
CA LEU A 360 9.67 -0.06 -21.68
C LEU A 360 8.35 0.60 -22.10
N LEU A 361 7.22 -0.10 -21.93
CA LEU A 361 5.88 0.39 -22.25
C LEU A 361 5.31 1.34 -21.19
N LYS A 362 6.04 1.58 -20.10
CA LYS A 362 5.58 2.39 -18.95
C LYS A 362 4.26 1.89 -18.37
N SER A 363 3.95 0.60 -18.54
CA SER A 363 2.81 -0.07 -17.89
C SER A 363 3.16 -0.53 -16.48
N ALA A 364 4.46 -0.63 -16.16
CA ALA A 364 4.98 -0.75 -14.81
C ALA A 364 5.98 0.38 -14.51
N GLY A 365 6.12 0.70 -13.22
CA GLY A 365 7.10 1.65 -12.72
C GLY A 365 8.30 0.96 -12.07
N TYR A 366 9.43 1.66 -12.03
CA TYR A 366 10.55 1.30 -11.17
C TYR A 366 10.18 1.60 -9.71
N PHE A 367 10.55 0.74 -8.78
CA PHE A 367 10.47 1.08 -7.36
C PHE A 367 11.49 2.18 -7.04
N THR A 368 11.07 3.18 -6.29
CA THR A 368 11.89 4.35 -5.96
C THR A 368 11.65 4.81 -4.53
N THR A 369 12.64 5.52 -3.98
CA THR A 369 12.45 6.28 -2.73
C THR A 369 12.63 7.78 -2.97
N ARG A 370 11.89 8.62 -2.23
CA ARG A 370 12.34 9.99 -1.91
C ARG A 370 12.65 10.03 -0.43
N SER A 371 13.89 10.34 -0.07
CA SER A 371 14.30 10.46 1.31
C SER A 371 15.00 11.79 1.56
N HIS A 372 14.52 12.53 2.56
CA HIS A 372 15.13 13.77 3.01
C HIS A 372 14.74 14.05 4.48
N ALA A 373 15.51 14.91 5.13
CA ALA A 373 15.29 15.31 6.52
C ALA A 373 15.82 16.73 6.76
N GLY A 374 15.19 17.45 7.68
CA GLY A 374 15.49 18.86 7.93
C GLY A 374 14.50 19.52 8.89
N PRO A 375 14.77 20.78 9.29
CA PRO A 375 13.79 21.56 10.02
C PRO A 375 12.55 21.82 9.14
N THR A 376 11.39 21.89 9.76
CA THR A 376 10.16 22.32 9.11
C THR A 376 10.20 23.82 8.79
N GLU A 377 9.42 24.24 7.79
CA GLU A 377 9.39 25.63 7.30
C GLU A 377 8.02 26.25 7.56
N PRO A 378 7.92 27.31 8.39
CA PRO A 378 6.63 27.90 8.73
C PRO A 378 5.77 28.24 7.50
N GLY A 379 4.50 27.83 7.54
CA GLY A 379 3.54 28.03 6.45
C GLY A 379 3.74 27.14 5.23
N ARG A 380 4.54 26.06 5.33
CA ARG A 380 4.78 25.12 4.22
C ARG A 380 4.76 23.67 4.70
N ASP A 381 3.95 22.86 4.03
CA ASP A 381 3.93 21.41 4.25
C ASP A 381 5.33 20.80 4.15
N TRP A 382 5.58 19.80 5.00
CA TRP A 382 6.64 18.85 4.79
C TRP A 382 6.31 17.95 3.60
N ILE A 383 7.01 18.14 2.49
CA ILE A 383 6.76 17.40 1.24
C ILE A 383 7.34 15.99 1.32
N PHE A 384 6.51 14.95 1.31
CA PHE A 384 6.97 13.57 1.13
C PHE A 384 7.46 13.32 -0.30
N ALA A 385 6.72 13.82 -1.27
CA ALA A 385 6.98 13.66 -2.70
C ALA A 385 6.43 14.83 -3.52
N ASP A 386 7.23 15.33 -4.46
CA ASP A 386 6.84 16.28 -5.50
C ASP A 386 7.44 15.77 -6.81
N ASP A 387 6.68 14.96 -7.54
CA ASP A 387 7.16 14.17 -8.65
C ASP A 387 6.37 14.43 -9.93
N PHE A 388 7.09 14.62 -11.02
CA PHE A 388 6.53 14.72 -12.36
C PHE A 388 6.60 13.39 -13.10
N GLY A 389 5.62 13.16 -13.96
CA GLY A 389 5.46 11.94 -14.75
C GLY A 389 4.38 11.02 -14.20
N ARG A 390 4.31 9.82 -14.76
CA ARG A 390 3.34 8.80 -14.36
C ARG A 390 3.92 7.95 -13.24
N GLY A 391 3.12 7.66 -12.22
CA GLY A 391 3.56 6.83 -11.11
C GLY A 391 2.46 6.51 -10.11
N LYS A 392 2.88 5.97 -8.98
CA LYS A 392 2.03 5.54 -7.88
C LYS A 392 2.76 5.67 -6.56
N PHE A 393 2.18 6.38 -5.60
CA PHE A 393 2.66 6.45 -4.22
C PHE A 393 2.06 5.29 -3.42
N VAL A 394 2.90 4.51 -2.74
CA VAL A 394 2.49 3.27 -2.07
C VAL A 394 2.79 3.24 -0.57
N GLY A 395 3.33 4.33 -0.03
CA GLY A 395 3.52 4.48 1.41
C GLY A 395 4.65 5.42 1.78
N VAL A 396 4.81 5.62 3.08
CA VAL A 396 5.84 6.48 3.66
C VAL A 396 6.25 5.96 5.03
N SER A 397 7.52 6.14 5.38
CA SER A 397 7.95 6.20 6.78
C SER A 397 8.39 7.62 7.10
N GLN A 398 7.99 8.13 8.26
CA GLN A 398 8.27 9.48 8.71
C GLN A 398 8.88 9.46 10.11
N THR A 399 9.78 10.41 10.34
CA THR A 399 10.35 10.73 11.63
C THR A 399 10.05 12.18 11.97
N MET A 400 9.72 12.43 13.22
CA MET A 400 9.33 13.74 13.70
C MET A 400 9.97 13.99 15.06
N ARG A 401 10.57 15.16 15.24
CA ARG A 401 11.16 15.61 16.51
C ARG A 401 10.74 17.04 16.78
N GLY A 402 10.07 17.29 17.90
CA GLY A 402 9.61 18.63 18.28
C GLY A 402 9.73 18.87 19.79
N GLY A 403 9.43 20.09 20.22
CA GLY A 403 9.41 20.44 21.65
C GLY A 403 8.18 19.91 22.40
N SER A 404 7.13 19.54 21.66
CA SER A 404 5.80 19.16 22.12
C SER A 404 5.16 18.21 21.08
N PRO A 405 4.03 17.53 21.37
CA PRO A 405 3.32 16.74 20.37
C PRO A 405 2.48 17.58 19.39
N TRP A 406 2.40 18.91 19.52
CA TRP A 406 1.52 19.76 18.69
C TRP A 406 1.83 19.70 17.20
N PHE A 407 3.04 19.29 16.81
CA PHE A 407 3.36 19.04 15.41
C PHE A 407 2.50 17.93 14.79
N LEU A 408 1.81 17.12 15.61
CA LEU A 408 0.94 16.05 15.14
C LEU A 408 -0.43 16.56 14.67
N GLU A 409 -0.79 17.82 14.87
CA GLU A 409 -2.06 18.37 14.35
C GLU A 409 -2.06 18.53 12.82
N GLY A 410 -0.93 18.30 12.14
CA GLY A 410 -0.80 18.66 10.73
C GLY A 410 -1.56 17.76 9.77
N ASP A 411 -2.38 18.36 8.91
CA ASP A 411 -3.14 17.70 7.85
C ASP A 411 -2.25 17.24 6.69
N GLU A 412 -2.50 16.04 6.17
CA GLU A 412 -1.93 15.65 4.89
C GLU A 412 -2.67 16.30 3.71
N HIS A 413 -1.90 16.80 2.75
CA HIS A 413 -2.43 17.37 1.52
C HIS A 413 -1.85 16.66 0.31
N VAL A 414 -2.74 16.10 -0.53
CA VAL A 414 -2.34 15.40 -1.76
C VAL A 414 -2.98 16.05 -2.97
N TYR A 415 -2.14 16.57 -3.87
CA TYR A 415 -2.51 17.14 -5.14
C TYR A 415 -2.04 16.22 -6.26
N VAL A 416 -2.95 15.85 -7.15
CA VAL A 416 -2.69 14.96 -8.28
C VAL A 416 -2.97 15.68 -9.59
N ASP A 417 -2.07 15.48 -10.55
CA ASP A 417 -2.19 15.88 -11.96
C ASP A 417 -2.54 17.36 -12.16
N GLY A 418 -1.93 18.22 -11.34
CA GLY A 418 -2.07 19.68 -11.43
C GLY A 418 -3.37 20.24 -10.86
N SER A 419 -4.10 19.46 -10.07
CA SER A 419 -5.29 19.94 -9.37
C SER A 419 -4.98 21.15 -8.48
N PRO A 420 -5.80 22.22 -8.52
CA PRO A 420 -5.63 23.38 -7.65
C PRO A 420 -6.15 23.14 -6.22
N VAL A 421 -6.86 22.04 -6.00
CA VAL A 421 -7.41 21.63 -4.70
C VAL A 421 -6.89 20.23 -4.33
N PRO A 422 -6.67 19.93 -3.04
CA PRO A 422 -6.25 18.60 -2.63
C PRO A 422 -7.34 17.57 -2.93
N GLN A 423 -6.95 16.42 -3.48
CA GLN A 423 -7.79 15.23 -3.63
C GLN A 423 -7.95 14.45 -2.31
N ILE A 424 -6.93 14.55 -1.47
CA ILE A 424 -6.88 14.00 -0.11
C ILE A 424 -6.50 15.16 0.81
N ASN A 425 -7.34 15.41 1.81
CA ASN A 425 -7.14 16.44 2.81
C ASN A 425 -7.40 15.87 4.20
N GLY A 426 -6.37 15.84 5.02
CA GLY A 426 -6.33 15.20 6.33
C GLY A 426 -7.15 15.87 7.42
N THR A 427 -6.87 15.46 8.65
CA THR A 427 -7.41 16.09 9.88
C THR A 427 -6.39 16.11 11.03
N GLY A 428 -5.16 15.67 10.77
CA GLY A 428 -4.14 15.42 11.76
C GLY A 428 -3.13 14.36 11.32
N THR A 429 -1.90 14.48 11.80
CA THR A 429 -0.82 13.55 11.49
C THR A 429 -1.04 12.19 12.12
N GLU A 430 -1.49 12.11 13.38
CA GLU A 430 -1.81 10.81 13.96
C GLU A 430 -2.99 10.14 13.24
N ASP A 431 -3.93 10.95 12.73
CA ASP A 431 -5.09 10.50 11.98
C ASP A 431 -4.67 9.92 10.63
N PHE A 432 -3.75 10.57 9.91
CA PHE A 432 -3.13 10.04 8.70
C PHE A 432 -2.47 8.67 8.96
N TYR A 433 -1.87 8.47 10.13
CA TYR A 433 -1.33 7.18 10.52
C TYR A 433 -2.37 6.25 11.16
N GLU A 434 -3.67 6.55 11.08
CA GLU A 434 -4.78 5.74 11.59
C GLU A 434 -4.84 5.61 13.12
N GLY A 435 -4.11 6.45 13.85
CA GLY A 435 -4.23 6.62 15.28
C GLY A 435 -5.30 7.66 15.64
N GLY A 436 -5.10 8.35 16.75
CA GLY A 436 -5.89 9.52 17.16
C GLY A 436 -5.42 10.00 18.53
N TRP A 437 -5.74 11.23 18.91
CA TRP A 437 -5.40 11.78 20.24
C TRP A 437 -3.91 11.64 20.59
N TYR A 438 -3.04 12.03 19.66
CA TYR A 438 -1.58 11.87 19.74
C TYR A 438 -1.16 10.41 19.99
N PHE A 439 -1.73 9.47 19.21
CA PHE A 439 -1.57 8.03 19.39
C PHE A 439 -1.94 7.57 20.81
N ASP A 440 -3.06 8.06 21.33
CA ASP A 440 -3.53 7.83 22.70
C ASP A 440 -2.43 8.09 23.76
N SER A 441 -1.89 9.31 23.74
CA SER A 441 -0.76 9.73 24.59
C SER A 441 0.56 9.00 24.30
N GLY A 442 0.86 8.78 23.01
CA GLY A 442 2.14 8.28 22.54
C GLY A 442 2.32 6.76 22.67
N ARG A 443 1.23 5.99 22.69
CA ARG A 443 1.30 4.52 22.70
C ARG A 443 1.87 4.03 21.37
N SER A 444 2.88 3.17 21.47
CA SER A 444 3.48 2.54 20.29
C SER A 444 2.64 1.35 19.82
N TYR A 445 2.55 1.17 18.51
CA TYR A 445 1.85 0.06 17.87
C TYR A 445 2.45 -0.25 16.50
N SER A 446 2.25 -1.47 16.02
CA SER A 446 2.71 -1.89 14.70
C SER A 446 1.70 -2.86 14.09
N LEU A 447 1.07 -2.41 13.01
CA LEU A 447 0.06 -3.13 12.25
C LEU A 447 0.56 -3.37 10.81
N PRO A 448 -0.11 -4.25 10.04
CA PRO A 448 0.34 -4.59 8.70
C PRO A 448 0.42 -3.39 7.73
N LEU A 449 -0.45 -2.40 7.89
CA LEU A 449 -0.55 -1.25 6.98
C LEU A 449 -0.18 0.10 7.63
N THR A 450 -0.06 0.17 8.96
CA THR A 450 0.32 1.39 9.66
C THR A 450 1.05 1.07 10.97
N GLY A 451 1.77 2.02 11.53
CA GLY A 451 2.32 1.91 12.87
C GLY A 451 2.98 3.21 13.31
N ALA A 452 3.07 3.38 14.62
CA ALA A 452 3.82 4.48 15.21
C ALA A 452 4.57 4.03 16.47
N SER A 453 5.67 4.70 16.76
CA SER A 453 6.41 4.54 18.02
C SER A 453 6.94 5.87 18.51
N THR A 454 7.09 5.98 19.82
CA THR A 454 7.56 7.18 20.51
C THR A 454 8.95 6.93 21.11
N PRO A 455 10.02 6.94 20.29
CA PRO A 455 11.37 6.68 20.77
C PRO A 455 11.81 7.73 21.79
N ALA A 456 12.67 7.32 22.73
CA ALA A 456 13.28 8.24 23.67
C ALA A 456 14.20 9.23 22.94
N CYS A 457 13.99 10.54 23.15
CA CYS A 457 14.78 11.60 22.56
C CYS A 457 14.72 12.88 23.40
N ALA A 458 15.43 13.93 22.98
CA ALA A 458 15.23 15.27 23.52
C ALA A 458 13.94 15.87 22.93
N GLY A 459 12.94 16.12 23.79
CA GLY A 459 11.62 16.63 23.38
C GLY A 459 10.60 15.51 23.17
N TYR A 460 9.74 15.67 22.17
CA TYR A 460 8.75 14.69 21.74
C TYR A 460 9.15 14.14 20.36
N CYS A 461 9.24 12.82 20.24
CA CYS A 461 9.62 12.17 18.99
C CYS A 461 8.63 11.08 18.60
N VAL A 462 8.39 10.99 17.31
CA VAL A 462 7.55 9.96 16.69
C VAL A 462 8.27 9.38 15.49
N ASN A 463 8.26 8.06 15.39
CA ASN A 463 8.44 7.35 14.14
C ASN A 463 7.08 6.85 13.71
N ALA A 464 6.71 7.03 12.45
CA ALA A 464 5.48 6.49 11.90
C ALA A 464 5.71 5.86 10.53
N TYR A 465 4.82 4.96 10.13
CA TYR A 465 4.75 4.48 8.77
C TYR A 465 3.31 4.21 8.36
N ARG A 466 3.01 4.38 7.08
CA ARG A 466 1.75 3.96 6.44
C ARG A 466 2.06 3.33 5.09
N LEU A 467 1.50 2.14 4.85
CA LEU A 467 1.48 1.47 3.56
C LEU A 467 0.15 1.77 2.89
N MET A 468 0.20 2.41 1.73
CA MET A 468 -0.97 2.76 0.93
C MET A 468 -1.06 1.78 -0.24
N LEU A 469 -1.57 0.58 0.01
CA LEU A 469 -1.57 -0.50 -0.98
C LEU A 469 -2.86 -0.49 -1.81
N ALA A 470 -4.00 -0.75 -1.19
CA ALA A 470 -5.30 -0.62 -1.85
C ALA A 470 -5.61 0.86 -2.13
N ASP A 471 -5.34 1.73 -1.17
CA ASP A 471 -5.48 3.19 -1.23
C ASP A 471 -4.26 3.91 -1.83
N SER A 472 -3.48 3.24 -2.67
CA SER A 472 -2.32 3.85 -3.34
C SER A 472 -2.73 5.09 -4.17
N VAL A 473 -1.87 6.10 -4.25
CA VAL A 473 -2.17 7.33 -5.01
C VAL A 473 -1.51 7.29 -6.38
N GLU A 474 -2.29 6.97 -7.40
CA GLU A 474 -1.87 7.01 -8.81
C GLU A 474 -1.86 8.45 -9.36
N HIS A 475 -0.92 8.73 -10.26
CA HIS A 475 -0.81 10.01 -10.97
C HIS A 475 -0.29 9.78 -12.38
N LEU A 476 -0.77 10.57 -13.35
CA LEU A 476 -0.36 10.48 -14.76
C LEU A 476 0.71 11.50 -15.14
N ALA A 477 0.72 12.65 -14.48
CA ALA A 477 1.54 13.80 -14.81
C ALA A 477 2.25 14.41 -13.60
N HIS A 478 1.61 14.45 -12.43
CA HIS A 478 2.18 15.11 -11.25
C HIS A 478 1.59 14.58 -9.94
N LEU A 479 2.43 14.42 -8.94
CA LEU A 479 2.04 14.19 -7.55
C LEU A 479 2.75 15.22 -6.67
N ARG A 480 1.98 15.94 -5.85
CA ARG A 480 2.51 16.65 -4.68
C ARG A 480 1.80 16.12 -3.44
N PHE A 481 2.55 15.43 -2.60
CA PHE A 481 2.09 14.88 -1.32
C PHE A 481 2.91 15.52 -0.22
N GLY A 482 2.26 16.34 0.62
CA GLY A 482 2.85 16.88 1.84
C GLY A 482 1.99 16.62 3.08
N ILE A 483 2.55 16.95 4.24
CA ILE A 483 1.84 16.98 5.51
C ILE A 483 2.21 18.24 6.26
N GLU A 484 1.23 18.85 6.93
CA GLU A 484 1.52 20.01 7.76
C GLU A 484 2.31 19.63 9.02
N HIS A 485 2.84 20.63 9.72
CA HIS A 485 3.53 20.47 10.99
C HIS A 485 2.94 21.41 12.04
N GLY A 486 1.95 20.91 12.78
CA GLY A 486 0.98 21.77 13.49
C GLY A 486 -0.18 22.13 12.58
N GLY A 487 -1.19 22.79 13.12
CA GLY A 487 -2.49 22.91 12.45
C GLY A 487 -2.56 23.83 11.24
N VAL A 488 -1.53 24.64 11.02
CA VAL A 488 -1.36 25.51 9.84
C VAL A 488 0.13 25.69 9.52
N ASN A 489 0.94 24.63 9.71
CA ASN A 489 2.40 24.67 9.54
C ASN A 489 3.12 25.69 10.47
N GLU A 490 2.74 25.76 11.74
CA GLU A 490 3.26 26.72 12.72
C GLU A 490 4.22 26.12 13.74
N GLU A 491 4.21 24.80 13.93
CA GLU A 491 4.99 24.14 14.97
C GLU A 491 6.42 23.84 14.48
N PRO A 492 7.47 24.38 15.13
CA PRO A 492 8.84 24.06 14.77
C PRO A 492 9.18 22.60 15.10
N ALA A 493 9.58 21.85 14.10
CA ALA A 493 10.02 20.46 14.25
C ALA A 493 11.19 20.15 13.31
N VAL A 494 11.81 18.99 13.50
CA VAL A 494 12.72 18.38 12.54
C VAL A 494 12.07 17.11 12.05
N TYR A 495 11.74 17.10 10.76
CA TYR A 495 11.14 15.96 10.10
C TYR A 495 12.16 15.22 9.25
N GLY A 496 11.91 13.94 9.05
CA GLY A 496 12.55 13.11 8.04
C GLY A 496 11.50 12.20 7.43
N SER A 497 11.61 11.86 6.17
CA SER A 497 10.68 10.93 5.54
C SER A 497 11.33 10.15 4.42
N THR A 498 10.93 8.89 4.28
CA THR A 498 11.21 8.04 3.13
C THR A 498 9.88 7.62 2.49
N ALA A 499 9.54 8.24 1.35
CA ALA A 499 8.38 7.90 0.54
C ALA A 499 8.69 6.73 -0.41
N PHE A 500 7.82 5.72 -0.46
CA PHE A 500 7.91 4.54 -1.33
C PHE A 500 6.98 4.71 -2.53
N ARG A 501 7.53 4.57 -3.75
CA ARG A 501 6.78 4.88 -4.97
C ARG A 501 7.17 3.97 -6.13
N TYR A 502 6.27 3.83 -7.10
CA TYR A 502 6.57 3.31 -8.43
C TYR A 502 6.51 4.44 -9.45
N ALA A 503 7.55 4.61 -10.26
CA ALA A 503 7.63 5.69 -11.24
C ALA A 503 7.95 5.15 -12.65
N ALA A 504 7.16 5.56 -13.64
CA ALA A 504 7.45 5.32 -15.04
C ALA A 504 8.52 6.29 -15.51
N MET A 505 9.67 5.77 -15.93
CA MET A 505 10.82 6.59 -16.34
C MET A 505 11.12 6.43 -17.81
#